data_AF-A0A950Q5Q5-F1
#
_entry.id   AF-A0A950Q5Q5-F1
#
_cell.length_a   1.000
_cell.length_b   1.000
_cell.length_c   1.000
_cell.angle_alpha   90.00
_cell.angle_beta   90.00
_cell.angle_gamma   90.00
#
_symmetry.space_group_name_H-M   'P 1'
#
loop_
_entity.id
_entity.type
_entity.pdbx_description
1 polymer ?
#
loop_
_entity_poly.entity_id
_entity_poly.type
_entity_poly.pdbx_seq_one_letter_code
_entity_poly.pdbx_strand_id
1 'polypeptide(L)'
;MEATHNGKKPAYLGLLNAISLAETEAGVYLRAWADATCDEELACTLRLVAARETSHGMLFCRMLSELGYDLREKHDPKSAQRIARYANPKIADVDKLPKSGEEKDPFGEIEKAMAAGAYDPVTCNMLSWYICEERDSGAKLREAYAKVRAKAGVAAKTAAKAMSAAPAASHGPSEDAKAIMACMTEGFARLEKSIQKAMARA
;
A
#
# COMPACT_ATOMS: atom_id res chain seq x y z
N MET A 1 -2.67 23.06 31.70
CA MET A 1 -3.72 22.47 30.87
C MET A 1 -3.58 20.96 31.01
N GLU A 2 -4.49 20.36 31.77
CA GLU A 2 -4.54 18.91 32.01
C GLU A 2 -4.91 18.20 30.71
N ALA A 3 -4.06 17.29 30.24
CA ALA A 3 -4.45 16.32 29.23
C ALA A 3 -5.39 15.32 29.91
N THR A 4 -6.69 15.43 29.63
CA THR A 4 -7.70 14.45 30.04
C THR A 4 -7.51 13.17 29.24
N HIS A 5 -6.50 12.39 29.58
CA HIS A 5 -6.43 11.00 29.14
C HIS A 5 -7.47 10.23 29.98
N ASN A 6 -8.72 10.21 29.51
CA ASN A 6 -9.72 9.30 30.02
C ASN A 6 -9.15 7.90 29.83
N GLY A 7 -8.63 7.25 30.88
CA GLY A 7 -7.73 6.08 30.86
C GLY A 7 -8.31 4.79 30.27
N LYS A 8 -9.22 4.90 29.30
CA LYS A 8 -9.75 3.85 28.47
C LYS A 8 -8.86 3.64 27.25
N LYS A 9 -8.57 2.38 26.97
CA LYS A 9 -7.84 1.94 25.79
C LYS A 9 -8.49 2.49 24.51
N PRO A 10 -7.75 3.23 23.65
CA PRO A 10 -8.29 3.72 22.39
C PRO A 10 -8.73 2.58 21.46
N ALA A 11 -9.93 2.69 20.89
CA ALA A 11 -10.49 1.66 20.01
C ALA A 11 -9.72 1.53 18.68
N TYR A 12 -9.00 2.59 18.29
CA TYR A 12 -8.26 2.68 17.03
C TYR A 12 -6.83 2.14 17.07
N LEU A 13 -6.36 1.59 18.19
CA LEU A 13 -5.00 0.99 18.25
C LEU A 13 -4.78 -0.11 17.21
N GLY A 14 -5.83 -0.90 16.93
CA GLY A 14 -5.78 -1.93 15.89
C GLY A 14 -5.57 -1.35 14.49
N LEU A 15 -6.09 -0.13 14.23
CA LEU A 15 -5.86 0.58 12.98
C LEU A 15 -4.40 1.00 12.85
N LEU A 16 -3.86 1.69 13.86
CA LEU A 16 -2.50 2.22 13.84
C LEU A 16 -1.47 1.09 13.68
N ASN A 17 -1.69 -0.03 14.36
CA ASN A 17 -0.85 -1.23 14.21
C ASN A 17 -0.93 -1.83 12.81
N ALA A 18 -2.12 -1.87 12.21
CA ALA A 18 -2.28 -2.42 10.87
C ALA A 18 -1.58 -1.54 9.83
N ILE A 19 -1.72 -0.22 9.94
CA ILE A 19 -1.04 0.73 9.06
C ILE A 19 0.48 0.60 9.23
N SER A 20 1.01 0.68 10.45
CA SER A 20 2.46 0.59 10.69
C SER A 20 3.12 -0.63 10.02
N LEU A 21 2.49 -1.81 10.13
CA LEU A 21 3.00 -3.03 9.50
C LEU A 21 2.88 -3.00 7.97
N ALA A 22 1.72 -2.59 7.44
CA ALA A 22 1.46 -2.56 6.01
C ALA A 22 2.43 -1.62 5.29
N GLU A 23 2.60 -0.41 5.83
CA GLU A 23 3.50 0.63 5.32
C GLU A 23 4.96 0.18 5.34
N THR A 24 5.40 -0.41 6.47
CA THR A 24 6.77 -0.93 6.59
C THR A 24 7.06 -2.01 5.53
N GLU A 25 6.13 -2.93 5.31
CA GLU A 25 6.27 -3.97 4.30
C GLU A 25 6.22 -3.40 2.87
N ALA A 26 5.32 -2.46 2.59
CA ALA A 26 5.20 -1.81 1.29
C ALA A 26 6.51 -1.11 0.90
N GLY A 27 7.12 -0.39 1.84
CA GLY A 27 8.44 0.24 1.66
C GLY A 27 9.52 -0.76 1.22
N VAL A 28 9.57 -1.93 1.85
CA VAL A 28 10.50 -3.01 1.49
C VAL A 28 10.26 -3.53 0.06
N TYR A 29 8.99 -3.79 -0.30
CA TYR A 29 8.66 -4.31 -1.63
C TYR A 29 8.97 -3.31 -2.75
N LEU A 30 8.58 -2.04 -2.56
CA LEU A 30 8.84 -0.97 -3.52
C LEU A 30 10.34 -0.72 -3.67
N ARG A 31 11.11 -0.75 -2.58
CA ARG A 31 12.56 -0.61 -2.65
C ARG A 31 13.21 -1.77 -3.39
N ALA A 32 12.81 -3.00 -3.09
CA ALA A 32 13.31 -4.19 -3.77
C ALA A 32 13.04 -4.14 -5.29
N TRP A 33 11.88 -3.62 -5.69
CA TRP A 33 11.58 -3.40 -7.10
C TRP A 33 12.45 -2.28 -7.70
N ALA A 34 12.59 -1.16 -7.02
CA ALA A 34 13.36 -0.03 -7.50
C ALA A 34 14.85 -0.36 -7.73
N ASP A 35 15.40 -1.27 -6.93
CA ASP A 35 16.78 -1.73 -7.05
C ASP A 35 16.96 -2.76 -8.19
N ALA A 36 15.88 -3.36 -8.70
CA ALA A 36 15.90 -4.41 -9.72
C ALA A 36 15.45 -3.97 -11.12
N THR A 37 14.68 -2.89 -11.25
CA THR A 37 14.24 -2.38 -12.56
C THR A 37 15.36 -1.67 -13.31
N CYS A 38 15.35 -1.77 -14.64
CA CYS A 38 16.23 -1.00 -15.53
C CYS A 38 15.60 0.32 -16.00
N ASP A 39 14.32 0.59 -15.67
CA ASP A 39 13.63 1.83 -16.00
C ASP A 39 13.88 2.86 -14.89
N GLU A 40 14.82 3.79 -15.10
CA GLU A 40 15.22 4.75 -14.07
C GLU A 40 14.09 5.72 -13.67
N GLU A 41 13.16 6.04 -14.57
CA GLU A 41 11.99 6.86 -14.23
C GLU A 41 11.08 6.13 -13.22
N LEU A 42 10.87 4.83 -13.45
CA LEU A 42 10.14 3.96 -12.54
C LEU A 42 10.92 3.82 -11.22
N ALA A 43 12.23 3.55 -11.29
CA ALA A 43 13.08 3.39 -10.10
C ALA A 43 13.03 4.63 -9.21
N CYS A 44 13.15 5.82 -9.78
CA CYS A 44 13.07 7.09 -9.04
C CYS A 44 11.72 7.23 -8.31
N THR A 45 10.62 6.94 -9.01
CA THR A 45 9.27 6.99 -8.41
C THR A 45 9.12 5.98 -7.29
N LEU A 46 9.54 4.72 -7.52
CA LEU A 46 9.47 3.65 -6.53
C LEU A 46 10.32 3.97 -5.28
N ARG A 47 11.52 4.54 -5.44
CA ARG A 47 12.38 4.93 -4.30
C ARG A 47 11.73 6.03 -3.46
N LEU A 48 11.14 7.03 -4.10
CA LEU A 48 10.42 8.11 -3.40
C LEU A 48 9.27 7.54 -2.58
N VAL A 49 8.41 6.73 -3.22
CA VAL A 49 7.26 6.16 -2.52
C VAL A 49 7.71 5.20 -1.42
N ALA A 50 8.69 4.32 -1.68
CA ALA A 50 9.26 3.44 -0.66
C ALA A 50 9.75 4.20 0.59
N ALA A 51 10.34 5.38 0.42
CA ALA A 51 10.78 6.22 1.53
C ALA A 51 9.59 6.77 2.34
N ARG A 52 8.48 7.11 1.68
CA ARG A 52 7.23 7.52 2.34
C ARG A 52 6.62 6.38 3.14
N GLU A 53 6.40 5.22 2.53
CA GLU A 53 5.81 4.06 3.24
C GLU A 53 6.68 3.69 4.46
N THR A 54 8.01 3.69 4.32
CA THR A 54 8.91 3.42 5.45
C THR A 54 8.75 4.46 6.56
N SER A 55 8.65 5.74 6.20
CA SER A 55 8.45 6.84 7.15
C SER A 55 7.09 6.76 7.84
N HIS A 56 6.03 6.38 7.11
CA HIS A 56 4.70 6.14 7.67
C HIS A 56 4.74 4.98 8.65
N GLY A 57 5.33 3.85 8.27
CA GLY A 57 5.51 2.68 9.15
C GLY A 57 6.11 3.06 10.51
N MET A 58 7.19 3.84 10.48
CA MET A 58 7.85 4.38 11.68
C MET A 58 6.98 5.37 12.46
N LEU A 59 6.26 6.26 11.77
CA LEU A 59 5.39 7.25 12.41
C LEU A 59 4.25 6.59 13.18
N PHE A 60 3.57 5.61 12.57
CA PHE A 60 2.47 4.89 13.24
C PHE A 60 2.98 4.02 14.40
N CYS A 61 4.18 3.45 14.30
CA CYS A 61 4.84 2.76 15.42
C CYS A 61 5.13 3.73 16.59
N ARG A 62 5.67 4.91 16.28
CA ARG A 62 5.89 5.98 17.28
C ARG A 62 4.57 6.39 17.94
N MET A 63 3.49 6.55 17.18
CA MET A 63 2.19 6.93 17.74
C MET A 63 1.61 5.89 18.70
N LEU A 64 1.75 4.59 18.39
CA LEU A 64 1.39 3.54 19.34
C LEU A 64 2.16 3.73 20.65
N SER A 65 3.47 3.99 20.56
CA SER A 65 4.35 4.19 21.72
C SER A 65 3.94 5.43 22.53
N GLU A 66 3.56 6.54 21.87
CA GLU A 66 3.07 7.75 22.54
C GLU A 66 1.73 7.53 23.27
N LEU A 67 0.90 6.60 22.78
CA LEU A 67 -0.32 6.17 23.45
C LEU A 67 -0.05 5.14 24.57
N GLY A 68 1.21 4.74 24.78
CA GLY A 68 1.60 3.75 25.78
C GLY A 68 1.42 2.29 25.35
N TYR A 69 1.47 2.01 24.05
CA TYR A 69 1.32 0.67 23.48
C TYR A 69 2.46 0.31 22.54
N ASP A 70 2.90 -0.96 22.59
CA ASP A 70 3.89 -1.47 21.65
C ASP A 70 3.26 -1.93 20.32
N LEU A 71 4.05 -1.84 19.25
CA LEU A 71 3.73 -2.46 17.97
C LEU A 71 3.61 -3.99 18.16
N ARG A 72 2.49 -4.54 17.71
CA ARG A 72 2.27 -5.99 17.66
C ARG A 72 2.68 -6.49 16.30
N GLU A 73 3.86 -7.08 16.27
CA GLU A 73 4.41 -7.73 15.08
C GLU A 73 3.47 -8.81 14.55
N LYS A 74 3.36 -8.87 13.23
CA LYS A 74 2.67 -9.95 12.53
C LYS A 74 3.43 -10.30 11.27
N HIS A 75 4.01 -11.48 11.25
CA HIS A 75 4.71 -11.98 10.08
C HIS A 75 3.74 -12.37 8.97
N ASP A 76 3.91 -11.82 7.76
CA ASP A 76 3.27 -12.34 6.57
C ASP A 76 4.11 -13.50 5.97
N PRO A 77 3.58 -14.75 5.96
CA PRO A 77 4.30 -15.90 5.42
C PRO A 77 4.63 -15.78 3.92
N LYS A 78 3.98 -14.87 3.19
CA LYS A 78 4.23 -14.61 1.76
C LYS A 78 5.22 -13.47 1.51
N SER A 79 5.70 -12.79 2.55
CA SER A 79 6.60 -11.64 2.42
C SER A 79 7.85 -11.98 1.60
N ALA A 80 8.53 -13.08 1.94
CA ALA A 80 9.72 -13.53 1.21
C ALA A 80 9.46 -13.81 -0.28
N GLN A 81 8.31 -14.42 -0.59
CA GLN A 81 7.91 -14.69 -1.98
C GLN A 81 7.68 -13.40 -2.76
N ARG A 82 7.03 -12.40 -2.14
CA ARG A 82 6.79 -11.09 -2.78
C ARG A 82 8.10 -10.35 -3.02
N ILE A 83 8.99 -10.29 -2.03
CA ILE A 83 10.32 -9.70 -2.19
C ILE A 83 11.06 -10.37 -3.34
N ALA A 84 11.09 -11.70 -3.37
CA ALA A 84 11.75 -12.46 -4.43
C ALA A 84 11.18 -12.13 -5.83
N ARG A 85 9.87 -11.90 -5.95
CA ARG A 85 9.25 -11.46 -7.21
C ARG A 85 9.73 -10.06 -7.60
N TYR A 86 9.64 -9.09 -6.70
CA TYR A 86 9.97 -7.68 -7.00
C TYR A 86 11.45 -7.47 -7.29
N ALA A 87 12.31 -8.14 -6.52
CA ALA A 87 13.76 -8.11 -6.66
C ALA A 87 14.29 -8.88 -7.88
N ASN A 88 13.44 -9.61 -8.61
CA ASN A 88 13.90 -10.40 -9.76
C ASN A 88 13.94 -9.53 -11.03
N PRO A 89 15.13 -9.22 -11.58
CA PRO A 89 15.25 -8.44 -12.81
C PRO A 89 14.81 -9.23 -14.06
N LYS A 90 14.65 -10.56 -13.95
CA LYS A 90 14.15 -11.40 -15.04
C LYS A 90 12.63 -11.35 -15.21
N ILE A 91 11.92 -10.81 -14.22
CA ILE A 91 10.48 -10.55 -14.31
C ILE A 91 10.33 -9.11 -14.82
N ALA A 92 9.65 -8.93 -15.95
CA ALA A 92 9.44 -7.61 -16.53
C ALA A 92 8.57 -6.75 -15.61
N ASP A 93 8.81 -5.43 -15.62
CA ASP A 93 8.07 -4.50 -14.75
C ASP A 93 6.56 -4.54 -14.99
N VAL A 94 6.14 -4.72 -16.25
CA VAL A 94 4.72 -4.85 -16.59
C VAL A 94 4.03 -6.04 -15.90
N ASP A 95 4.78 -7.13 -15.64
CA ASP A 95 4.28 -8.33 -14.97
C ASP A 95 4.27 -8.18 -13.44
N LYS A 96 4.93 -7.14 -12.90
CA LYS A 96 4.91 -6.79 -11.48
C LYS A 96 3.77 -5.82 -11.14
N LEU A 97 3.19 -5.16 -12.15
CA LEU A 97 2.12 -4.17 -11.94
C LEU A 97 0.85 -4.82 -11.35
N PRO A 98 0.10 -4.09 -10.50
CA PRO A 98 -1.25 -4.49 -10.12
C PRO A 98 -2.16 -4.57 -11.36
N LYS A 99 -3.28 -5.29 -11.30
CA LYS A 99 -4.25 -5.31 -12.40
C LYS A 99 -4.94 -3.94 -12.49
N SER A 100 -5.24 -3.48 -13.69
CA SER A 100 -6.07 -2.29 -13.90
C SER A 100 -7.48 -2.58 -13.37
N GLY A 101 -7.96 -1.76 -12.44
CA GLY A 101 -9.32 -1.79 -11.92
C GLY A 101 -9.72 -0.41 -11.41
N GLU A 102 -11.01 -0.20 -11.13
CA GLU A 102 -11.47 0.98 -10.41
C GLU A 102 -10.90 0.95 -8.99
N GLU A 103 -9.92 1.81 -8.77
CA GLU A 103 -9.31 2.00 -7.46
C GLU A 103 -10.27 2.87 -6.63
N LYS A 104 -10.99 2.26 -5.69
CA LYS A 104 -11.78 3.01 -4.70
C LYS A 104 -10.82 3.64 -3.71
N ASP A 105 -11.04 4.91 -3.40
CA ASP A 105 -10.34 5.61 -2.33
C ASP A 105 -10.52 4.84 -1.01
N PRO A 106 -9.46 4.25 -0.43
CA PRO A 106 -9.58 3.41 0.76
C PRO A 106 -9.80 4.24 2.04
N PHE A 107 -9.64 5.56 2.00
CA PHE A 107 -9.59 6.41 3.20
C PHE A 107 -10.95 6.96 3.63
N GLY A 108 -12.02 6.79 2.83
CA GLY A 108 -13.33 7.39 3.10
C GLY A 108 -13.93 7.01 4.46
N GLU A 109 -13.72 5.78 4.94
CA GLU A 109 -14.19 5.38 6.28
C GLU A 109 -13.36 6.00 7.41
N ILE A 110 -12.06 6.22 7.20
CA ILE A 110 -11.20 6.92 8.16
C ILE A 110 -11.63 8.38 8.27
N GLU A 111 -11.89 9.04 7.14
CA GLU A 111 -12.38 10.43 7.10
C GLU A 111 -13.73 10.59 7.80
N LYS A 112 -14.66 9.65 7.59
CA LYS A 112 -15.94 9.62 8.33
C LYS A 112 -15.72 9.46 9.83
N ALA A 113 -14.83 8.55 10.23
CA ALA A 113 -14.52 8.33 11.65
C ALA A 113 -13.84 9.56 12.29
N MET A 114 -12.96 10.26 11.55
CA MET A 114 -12.38 11.53 11.99
C MET A 114 -13.46 12.59 12.18
N ALA A 115 -14.37 12.75 11.23
CA ALA A 115 -15.49 13.70 11.33
C ALA A 115 -16.46 13.37 12.48
N ALA A 116 -16.60 12.09 12.82
CA ALA A 116 -17.41 11.62 13.95
C ALA A 116 -16.71 11.75 15.32
N GLY A 117 -15.47 12.26 15.37
CA GLY A 117 -14.71 12.42 16.62
C GLY A 117 -14.18 11.11 17.21
N ALA A 118 -13.98 10.08 16.38
CA ALA A 118 -13.52 8.76 16.84
C ALA A 118 -12.04 8.73 17.26
N TYR A 119 -11.27 9.76 16.91
CA TYR A 119 -9.84 9.87 17.22
C TYR A 119 -9.55 11.16 17.99
N ASP A 120 -8.48 11.14 18.79
CA ASP A 120 -7.99 12.36 19.44
C ASP A 120 -7.42 13.37 18.40
N PRO A 121 -7.30 14.66 18.75
CA PRO A 121 -6.85 15.69 17.81
C PRO A 121 -5.47 15.44 17.18
N VAL A 122 -4.53 14.85 17.93
CA VAL A 122 -3.18 14.55 17.42
C VAL A 122 -3.27 13.43 16.38
N THR A 123 -4.04 12.38 16.68
CA THR A 123 -4.29 11.30 15.72
C THR A 123 -5.02 11.77 14.47
N CYS A 124 -6.03 12.64 14.59
CA CYS A 124 -6.72 13.24 13.43
C CYS A 124 -5.76 14.03 12.54
N ASN A 125 -4.91 14.87 13.12
CA ASN A 125 -3.93 15.67 12.36
C ASN A 125 -2.97 14.78 11.57
N MET A 126 -2.45 13.73 12.22
CA MET A 126 -1.52 12.80 11.56
C MET A 126 -2.21 11.99 10.46
N LEU A 127 -3.40 11.42 10.71
CA LEU A 127 -4.17 10.68 9.70
C LEU A 127 -4.49 11.56 8.50
N SER A 128 -4.81 12.84 8.72
CA SER A 128 -5.09 13.78 7.63
C SER A 128 -3.86 14.01 6.74
N TRP A 129 -2.69 14.18 7.34
CA TRP A 129 -1.42 14.29 6.61
C TRP A 129 -1.08 13.01 5.85
N TYR A 130 -1.18 11.86 6.51
CA TYR A 130 -0.94 10.54 5.91
C TYR A 130 -1.84 10.32 4.68
N ILE A 131 -3.16 10.54 4.81
CA ILE A 131 -4.12 10.38 3.70
C ILE A 131 -3.76 11.28 2.50
N CYS A 132 -3.36 12.53 2.75
CA CYS A 132 -2.93 13.43 1.69
C CYS A 132 -1.67 12.91 0.97
N GLU A 133 -0.69 12.44 1.72
CA GLU A 133 0.55 11.91 1.15
C GLU A 133 0.31 10.60 0.38
N GLU A 134 -0.54 9.72 0.89
CA GLU A 134 -0.93 8.47 0.23
C GLU A 134 -1.64 8.68 -1.10
N ARG A 135 -2.54 9.66 -1.16
CA ARG A 135 -3.21 10.03 -2.41
C ARG A 135 -2.21 10.55 -3.45
N ASP A 136 -1.19 11.31 -3.03
CA ASP A 136 -0.10 11.78 -3.90
C ASP A 136 0.83 10.64 -4.34
N SER A 137 1.24 9.76 -3.42
CA SER A 137 2.01 8.54 -3.72
C SER A 137 1.30 7.66 -4.74
N GLY A 138 0.01 7.39 -4.52
CA GLY A 138 -0.84 6.64 -5.46
C GLY A 138 -0.94 7.31 -6.82
N ALA A 139 -1.04 8.65 -6.89
CA ALA A 139 -1.07 9.38 -8.16
C ALA A 139 0.26 9.22 -8.93
N LYS A 140 1.39 9.33 -8.25
CA LYS A 140 2.73 9.13 -8.86
C LYS A 140 2.91 7.70 -9.37
N LEU A 141 2.53 6.71 -8.57
CA LEU A 141 2.58 5.30 -8.99
C LEU A 141 1.69 5.04 -10.19
N ARG A 142 0.45 5.55 -10.22
CA ARG A 142 -0.44 5.40 -11.38
C ARG A 142 0.17 5.97 -12.65
N GLU A 143 0.77 7.15 -12.57
CA GLU A 143 1.46 7.76 -13.72
C GLU A 143 2.64 6.90 -14.19
N ALA A 144 3.50 6.45 -13.26
CA ALA A 144 4.64 5.59 -13.58
C ALA A 144 4.19 4.25 -14.19
N TYR A 145 3.16 3.61 -13.61
CA TYR A 145 2.59 2.37 -14.12
C TYR A 145 1.99 2.53 -15.50
N ALA A 146 1.32 3.66 -15.78
CA ALA A 146 0.82 3.96 -17.12
C ALA A 146 1.96 4.03 -18.15
N LYS A 147 3.09 4.66 -17.80
CA LYS A 147 4.30 4.71 -18.65
C LYS A 147 4.87 3.32 -18.90
N VAL A 148 4.98 2.47 -17.87
CA VAL A 148 5.43 1.07 -18.00
C VAL A 148 4.52 0.28 -18.95
N ARG A 149 3.20 0.38 -18.78
CA ARG A 149 2.23 -0.28 -19.67
C ARG A 149 2.34 0.23 -21.11
N ALA A 150 2.51 1.53 -21.30
CA ALA A 150 2.67 2.12 -22.62
C ALA A 150 3.96 1.63 -23.30
N LYS A 151 5.10 1.62 -22.60
CA LYS A 151 6.38 1.08 -23.07
C LYS A 151 6.24 -0.39 -23.47
N ALA A 152 5.59 -1.21 -22.65
CA ALA A 152 5.33 -2.63 -22.95
C ALA A 152 4.41 -2.82 -24.16
N GLY A 153 3.35 -2.01 -24.29
CA GLY A 153 2.43 -2.03 -25.43
C GLY A 153 3.09 -1.62 -26.74
N VAL A 154 4.00 -0.63 -26.72
CA VAL A 154 4.81 -0.24 -27.87
C VAL A 154 5.77 -1.36 -28.26
N ALA A 155 6.47 -1.96 -27.29
CA ALA A 155 7.37 -3.09 -27.55
C ALA A 155 6.62 -4.27 -28.18
N ALA A 156 5.43 -4.62 -27.66
CA ALA A 156 4.59 -5.67 -28.22
C ALA A 156 4.12 -5.36 -29.65
N LYS A 157 3.76 -4.10 -29.96
CA LYS A 157 3.38 -3.68 -31.32
C LYS A 157 4.56 -3.72 -32.29
N THR A 158 5.74 -3.29 -31.86
CA THR A 158 6.98 -3.36 -32.66
C THR A 158 7.37 -4.82 -32.93
N ALA A 159 7.29 -5.68 -31.91
CA ALA A 159 7.51 -7.11 -32.05
C ALA A 159 6.46 -7.76 -32.97
N ALA A 160 5.18 -7.43 -32.84
CA ALA A 160 4.13 -7.94 -33.72
C ALA A 160 4.29 -7.46 -35.17
N LYS A 161 4.77 -6.23 -35.40
CA LYS A 161 5.11 -5.72 -36.75
C LYS A 161 6.34 -6.42 -37.34
N ALA A 162 7.29 -6.86 -36.51
CA ALA A 162 8.42 -7.68 -36.93
C ALA A 162 8.04 -9.16 -37.11
N MET A 163 7.08 -9.66 -36.34
CA MET A 163 6.59 -11.04 -36.32
C MET A 163 5.38 -11.28 -37.24
N SER A 164 4.80 -10.27 -37.88
CA SER A 164 3.77 -10.44 -38.94
C SER A 164 4.29 -11.17 -40.20
N ALA A 165 5.43 -11.86 -40.09
CA ALA A 165 5.95 -12.89 -40.97
C ALA A 165 5.69 -14.35 -40.48
N ALA A 166 5.01 -14.61 -39.34
CA ALA A 166 4.56 -15.95 -38.91
C ALA A 166 3.50 -15.90 -37.77
N PRO A 167 2.64 -16.95 -37.57
CA PRO A 167 1.46 -16.81 -36.72
C PRO A 167 1.57 -17.34 -35.26
N ALA A 168 0.91 -16.56 -34.38
CA ALA A 168 0.06 -16.86 -33.20
C ALA A 168 0.58 -17.54 -31.90
N ALA A 169 0.19 -16.99 -30.73
CA ALA A 169 -0.59 -17.63 -29.64
C ALA A 169 -0.64 -16.77 -28.34
N SER A 170 -1.77 -16.78 -27.62
CA SER A 170 -2.04 -16.02 -26.38
C SER A 170 -2.10 -16.91 -25.12
N HIS A 171 -1.71 -16.37 -23.96
CA HIS A 171 -1.78 -17.03 -22.63
C HIS A 171 -2.40 -16.10 -21.56
N GLY A 172 -3.17 -16.70 -20.63
CA GLY A 172 -4.05 -16.03 -19.65
C GLY A 172 -3.44 -15.68 -18.27
N PRO A 173 -4.23 -15.09 -17.34
CA PRO A 173 -3.74 -14.23 -16.25
C PRO A 173 -3.46 -14.93 -14.90
N SER A 174 -2.49 -14.40 -14.10
CA SER A 174 -2.09 -14.92 -12.77
C SER A 174 -2.73 -14.21 -11.56
N GLU A 175 -2.70 -14.89 -10.41
CA GLU A 175 -3.34 -14.58 -9.12
C GLU A 175 -2.65 -13.47 -8.30
N ASP A 176 -1.42 -13.09 -8.64
CA ASP A 176 -0.55 -12.27 -7.75
C ASP A 176 -0.96 -10.81 -7.65
N ALA A 177 -1.61 -10.28 -8.67
CA ALA A 177 -2.15 -8.91 -8.67
C ALA A 177 -3.25 -8.69 -7.62
N LYS A 178 -3.90 -9.77 -7.14
CA LYS A 178 -4.87 -9.69 -6.05
C LYS A 178 -4.20 -9.40 -4.70
N ALA A 179 -2.95 -9.81 -4.50
CA ALA A 179 -2.24 -9.64 -3.24
C ALA A 179 -1.79 -8.19 -2.98
N ILE A 180 -1.51 -7.43 -4.05
CA ILE A 180 -1.15 -6.00 -3.95
C ILE A 180 -2.37 -5.16 -3.57
N MET A 181 -3.54 -5.46 -4.14
CA MET A 181 -4.80 -4.77 -3.78
C MET A 181 -5.32 -5.15 -2.39
N ALA A 182 -4.97 -6.33 -1.87
CA ALA A 182 -5.29 -6.73 -0.50
C ALA A 182 -4.57 -5.86 0.54
N CYS A 183 -3.39 -5.31 0.21
CA CYS A 183 -2.65 -4.38 1.06
C CYS A 183 -3.45 -3.09 1.32
N MET A 184 -4.26 -2.65 0.35
CA MET A 184 -5.07 -1.43 0.45
C MET A 184 -6.49 -1.63 1.02
N THR A 185 -6.99 -2.86 1.14
CA THR A 185 -8.43 -3.10 1.40
C THR A 185 -8.75 -4.15 2.47
N GLU A 186 -7.92 -5.18 2.67
CA GLU A 186 -8.27 -6.29 3.57
C GLU A 186 -8.01 -6.02 5.06
N GLY A 187 -7.11 -5.08 5.38
CA GLY A 187 -6.90 -4.61 6.75
C GLY A 187 -8.13 -3.91 7.32
N PHE A 188 -8.77 -3.07 6.48
CA PHE A 188 -9.91 -2.25 6.86
C PHE A 188 -11.19 -3.05 7.08
N ALA A 189 -11.53 -3.99 6.18
CA ALA A 189 -12.74 -4.79 6.31
C ALA A 189 -12.75 -5.70 7.56
N ARG A 190 -11.58 -6.17 8.01
CA ARG A 190 -11.46 -6.98 9.24
C ARG A 190 -11.51 -6.13 10.51
N LEU A 191 -11.00 -4.90 10.44
CA LEU A 191 -11.03 -3.95 11.54
C LEU A 191 -12.43 -3.34 11.71
N GLU A 192 -13.13 -3.03 10.62
CA GLU A 192 -14.51 -2.55 10.61
C GLU A 192 -15.46 -3.54 11.30
N LYS A 193 -15.35 -4.84 10.97
CA LYS A 193 -16.08 -5.91 11.68
C LYS A 193 -15.74 -5.99 13.17
N SER A 194 -14.51 -5.65 13.55
CA SER A 194 -14.05 -5.70 14.93
C SER A 194 -14.55 -4.48 15.73
N ILE A 195 -14.58 -3.30 15.12
CA ILE A 195 -15.09 -2.05 15.70
C ILE A 195 -16.61 -2.10 15.81
N GLN A 196 -17.33 -2.51 14.77
CA GLN A 196 -18.79 -2.69 14.81
C GLN A 196 -19.20 -3.68 15.92
N LYS A 197 -18.44 -4.77 16.09
CA LYS A 197 -18.69 -5.77 17.14
C LYS A 197 -18.35 -5.27 18.55
N ALA A 198 -17.39 -4.35 18.69
CA ALA A 198 -17.05 -3.73 19.98
C ALA A 198 -18.08 -2.66 20.38
N MET A 199 -18.57 -1.88 19.41
CA MET A 199 -19.61 -0.87 19.63
C MET A 199 -20.98 -1.49 19.92
N ALA A 200 -21.29 -2.65 19.35
CA ALA A 200 -22.53 -3.39 19.64
C ALA A 200 -22.52 -4.10 21.02
N ARG A 201 -21.40 -4.06 21.75
CA ARG A 201 -21.21 -4.69 23.06
C ARG A 201 -20.94 -3.69 24.19
N ALA A 202 -20.92 -2.40 23.88
CA ALA A 202 -20.84 -1.29 24.83
C ALA A 202 -22.24 -0.69 25.04
#